data_AF-A0A699KL53-F1
#
_entry.id   AF-A0A699KL53-F1
#
_cell.length_a   1.000
_cell.length_b   1.000
_cell.length_c   1.000
_cell.angle_alpha   90.00
_cell.angle_beta   90.00
_cell.angle_gamma   90.00
#
_symmetry.space_group_name_H-M   'P 1'
#
loop_
_entity.id
_entity.type
_entity.pdbx_description
1 polymer ?
#
loop_
_entity_poly.entity_id
_entity_poly.type
_entity_poly.pdbx_seq_one_letter_code
_entity_poly.pdbx_strand_id
1 'polypeptide(L)'
;MAIKSSVLLLSLALLLAISRTTQANDPDILTDFITPNTSSVDASYFTYSGLSGFFNPNPKNFTVIKASMTEFPALNGQSVSYAVLQFPPAGVNPPHTHPRAAELLIVLFGTLEVGFVDTKNVLFNQTLHEGDIFVFPKGL
;
A
#
# COMPACT_ATOMS: atom_id res chain seq x y z
N MET A 1 -18.55 24.42 -38.44
CA MET A 1 -19.45 24.62 -37.29
C MET A 1 -18.58 24.77 -36.04
N ALA A 2 -18.39 26.01 -35.55
CA ALA A 2 -17.48 26.26 -34.43
C ALA A 2 -18.16 25.88 -33.11
N ILE A 3 -17.59 24.91 -32.38
CA ILE A 3 -18.04 24.57 -31.03
C ILE A 3 -17.76 25.78 -30.14
N LYS A 4 -18.79 26.34 -29.51
CA LYS A 4 -18.64 27.49 -28.61
C LYS A 4 -17.77 27.07 -27.41
N SER A 5 -16.76 27.88 -27.09
CA SER A 5 -15.79 27.65 -26.00
C SER A 5 -16.44 27.28 -24.66
N SER A 6 -17.62 27.85 -24.38
CA SER A 6 -18.42 27.55 -23.18
C SER A 6 -18.95 26.11 -23.13
N VAL A 7 -19.26 25.48 -24.26
CA VAL A 7 -19.67 24.06 -24.31
C VAL A 7 -18.48 23.15 -24.02
N LEU A 8 -17.29 23.51 -24.52
CA LEU A 8 -16.05 22.77 -24.27
C LEU A 8 -15.66 22.82 -22.77
N LEU A 9 -15.70 24.01 -22.16
CA LEU A 9 -15.43 24.21 -20.74
C LEU A 9 -16.43 23.44 -19.85
N LEU A 10 -17.72 23.47 -20.18
CA LEU A 10 -18.74 22.73 -19.44
C LEU A 10 -18.54 21.22 -19.55
N SER A 11 -18.19 20.72 -20.74
CA SER A 11 -17.92 19.29 -20.96
C SER A 11 -16.67 18.82 -20.21
N LEU A 12 -15.62 19.65 -20.14
CA LEU A 12 -14.40 19.35 -19.39
C LEU A 12 -14.64 19.34 -17.87
N ALA A 13 -15.42 20.31 -17.35
CA ALA A 13 -15.81 20.35 -15.95
C ALA A 13 -16.67 19.13 -15.56
N LEU A 14 -17.55 18.69 -16.47
CA LEU A 14 -18.38 17.49 -16.26
C LEU A 14 -17.54 16.21 -16.29
N LEU A 15 -16.57 16.09 -17.20
CA LEU A 15 -15.61 14.96 -17.24
C LEU A 15 -14.75 14.88 -15.96
N LEU A 16 -14.31 16.03 -15.45
CA LEU A 16 -13.59 16.11 -14.17
C LEU A 16 -14.50 15.75 -12.98
N ALA A 17 -15.78 16.15 -13.01
CA ALA A 17 -16.76 15.80 -11.97
C ALA A 17 -17.23 14.33 -12.00
N ILE A 18 -17.18 13.68 -13.17
CA ILE A 18 -17.50 12.25 -13.35
C ILE A 18 -16.27 11.36 -13.14
N SER A 19 -15.10 11.94 -12.82
CA SER A 19 -13.93 11.18 -12.35
C SER A 19 -14.20 10.62 -10.95
N ARG A 20 -15.17 9.69 -10.86
CA ARG A 20 -15.36 8.85 -9.70
C ARG A 20 -14.05 8.11 -9.51
N THR A 21 -13.44 8.26 -8.34
CA THR A 21 -12.39 7.36 -7.90
C THR A 21 -12.99 5.97 -7.95
N THR A 22 -12.60 5.17 -8.95
CA THR A 22 -12.98 3.76 -9.01
C THR A 22 -12.30 3.09 -7.83
N GLN A 23 -13.05 2.84 -6.76
CA GLN A 23 -12.54 2.10 -5.62
C GLN A 23 -12.56 0.61 -5.98
N ALA A 24 -11.61 0.19 -6.81
CA ALA A 24 -11.37 -1.22 -7.07
C ALA A 24 -10.60 -1.82 -5.89
N ASN A 25 -11.18 -2.83 -5.25
CA ASN A 25 -10.42 -3.77 -4.42
C ASN A 25 -9.92 -4.90 -5.33
N ASP A 26 -9.01 -5.71 -4.81
CA ASP A 26 -8.60 -6.93 -5.52
C ASP A 26 -9.82 -7.86 -5.65
N PRO A 27 -10.03 -8.49 -6.82
CA PRO A 27 -11.17 -9.38 -7.04
C PRO A 27 -11.00 -10.68 -6.26
N ASP A 28 -12.09 -11.17 -5.68
CA ASP A 28 -12.11 -12.50 -5.06
C ASP A 28 -11.88 -13.58 -6.12
N ILE A 29 -11.09 -14.58 -5.76
CA ILE A 29 -10.88 -15.78 -6.58
C ILE A 29 -11.99 -16.82 -6.33
N LEU A 30 -12.25 -17.66 -7.33
CA LEU A 30 -13.26 -18.72 -7.27
C LEU A 30 -12.67 -20.09 -6.91
N THR A 31 -11.39 -20.13 -6.55
CA THR A 31 -10.63 -21.31 -6.15
C THR A 31 -9.90 -21.00 -4.86
N ASP A 32 -9.39 -22.03 -4.17
CA ASP A 32 -8.65 -21.83 -2.92
C ASP A 32 -7.37 -20.99 -3.11
N PHE A 33 -6.68 -21.21 -4.25
CA PHE A 33 -5.51 -20.44 -4.68
C PHE A 33 -5.33 -20.55 -6.20
N ILE A 34 -4.51 -19.67 -6.77
CA ILE A 34 -4.15 -19.71 -8.20
C ILE A 34 -2.87 -20.54 -8.36
N THR A 35 -2.95 -21.63 -9.12
CA THR A 35 -1.81 -22.55 -9.33
C THR A 35 -0.79 -21.99 -10.33
N PRO A 36 0.53 -22.19 -10.09
CA PRO A 36 1.54 -21.90 -11.10
C PRO A 36 1.44 -22.89 -12.28
N ASN A 37 1.81 -22.45 -13.47
CA ASN A 37 1.60 -23.20 -14.72
C ASN A 37 2.45 -24.49 -14.87
N THR A 38 3.41 -24.78 -13.99
CA THR A 38 4.50 -25.73 -14.30
C THR A 38 4.89 -26.72 -13.19
N SER A 39 4.19 -26.81 -12.07
CA SER A 39 4.69 -27.60 -10.93
C SER A 39 3.60 -28.22 -10.07
N SER A 40 3.91 -29.33 -9.39
CA SER A 40 3.17 -29.74 -8.19
C SER A 40 3.35 -28.66 -7.13
N VAL A 41 2.25 -28.16 -6.58
CA VAL A 41 2.27 -27.14 -5.52
C VAL A 41 2.53 -27.82 -4.17
N ASP A 42 3.48 -27.29 -3.40
CA ASP A 42 3.76 -27.69 -2.03
C ASP A 42 3.86 -26.46 -1.11
N ALA A 43 4.19 -26.67 0.18
CA ALA A 43 4.29 -25.60 1.17
C ALA A 43 5.33 -24.52 0.83
N SER A 44 6.34 -24.84 -0.01
CA SER A 44 7.36 -23.86 -0.40
C SER A 44 6.77 -22.76 -1.28
N TYR A 45 5.75 -23.07 -2.10
CA TYR A 45 5.05 -22.08 -2.92
C TYR A 45 4.37 -21.00 -2.06
N PHE A 46 3.86 -21.38 -0.89
CA PHE A 46 3.20 -20.49 0.06
C PHE A 46 4.15 -19.88 1.10
N THR A 47 5.46 -20.04 0.94
CA THR A 47 6.45 -19.53 1.90
C THR A 47 7.31 -18.45 1.26
N TYR A 48 7.32 -17.26 1.86
CA TYR A 48 8.22 -16.18 1.46
C TYR A 48 9.24 -15.87 2.55
N SER A 49 10.51 -16.20 2.30
CA SER A 49 11.62 -15.92 3.22
C SER A 49 12.40 -14.65 2.85
N GLY A 50 11.98 -13.92 1.82
CA GLY A 50 12.71 -12.74 1.33
C GLY A 50 12.77 -11.58 2.33
N LEU A 51 11.90 -11.55 3.34
CA LEU A 51 11.94 -10.54 4.41
C LEU A 51 12.98 -10.85 5.50
N SER A 52 13.50 -12.09 5.54
CA SER A 52 14.45 -12.52 6.57
C SER A 52 15.79 -11.79 6.46
N GLY A 53 16.41 -11.51 7.61
CA GLY A 53 17.73 -10.85 7.65
C GLY A 53 17.73 -9.37 7.22
N PHE A 54 16.55 -8.77 6.96
CA PHE A 54 16.45 -7.38 6.56
C PHE A 54 16.87 -6.41 7.67
N PHE A 55 16.63 -6.76 8.93
CA PHE A 55 16.90 -5.88 10.08
C PHE A 55 18.40 -5.57 10.25
N ASN A 56 18.74 -4.33 9.96
CA ASN A 56 20.01 -3.71 10.31
C ASN A 56 19.77 -2.85 11.55
N PRO A 57 20.45 -3.10 12.69
CA PRO A 57 20.26 -2.32 13.91
C PRO A 57 20.71 -0.86 13.78
N ASN A 58 21.51 -0.53 12.76
CA ASN A 58 21.99 0.81 12.48
C ASN A 58 21.75 1.17 11.01
N PRO A 59 20.48 1.34 10.59
CA PRO A 59 20.18 1.72 9.22
C PRO A 59 20.69 3.14 8.97
N LYS A 60 21.35 3.35 7.83
CA LYS A 60 21.86 4.68 7.43
C LYS A 60 20.88 5.45 6.56
N ASN A 61 20.00 4.73 5.86
CA ASN A 61 19.03 5.26 4.91
C ASN A 61 17.68 4.61 5.19
N PHE A 62 16.59 5.29 4.81
CA PHE A 62 15.28 4.67 4.76
C PHE A 62 15.29 3.55 3.71
N THR A 63 14.90 2.34 4.10
CA THR A 63 14.83 1.18 3.21
C THR A 63 13.50 0.46 3.35
N VAL A 64 13.06 -0.13 2.24
CA VAL A 64 11.83 -0.92 2.17
C VAL A 64 12.14 -2.22 1.46
N ILE A 65 11.73 -3.34 2.05
CA ILE A 65 11.64 -4.63 1.37
C ILE A 65 10.17 -5.02 1.27
N LYS A 66 9.78 -5.59 0.12
CA LYS A 66 8.38 -5.85 -0.23
C LYS A 66 8.14 -7.34 -0.42
N ALA A 67 6.94 -7.76 -0.08
CA ALA A 67 6.33 -9.00 -0.51
C ALA A 67 5.02 -8.62 -1.23
N SER A 68 5.14 -8.27 -2.52
CA SER A 68 3.99 -8.13 -3.41
C SER A 68 3.83 -9.38 -4.26
N MET A 69 2.78 -9.45 -5.09
CA MET A 69 2.61 -10.54 -6.06
C MET A 69 3.86 -10.74 -6.96
N THR A 70 4.64 -9.68 -7.20
CA THR A 70 5.89 -9.76 -7.98
C THR A 70 6.95 -10.61 -7.29
N GLU A 71 7.17 -10.41 -5.98
CA GLU A 71 8.18 -11.15 -5.22
C GLU A 71 7.64 -12.47 -4.65
N PHE A 72 6.35 -12.52 -4.36
CA PHE A 72 5.67 -13.66 -3.74
C PHE A 72 4.38 -14.00 -4.52
N PRO A 73 4.50 -14.80 -5.60
CA PRO A 73 3.38 -15.08 -6.52
C PRO A 73 2.15 -15.72 -5.87
N ALA A 74 2.30 -16.42 -4.74
CA ALA A 74 1.17 -17.01 -4.02
C ALA A 74 0.20 -15.98 -3.44
N LEU A 75 0.58 -14.69 -3.40
CA LEU A 75 -0.33 -13.60 -3.03
C LEU A 75 -1.37 -13.29 -4.11
N ASN A 76 -1.24 -13.84 -5.31
CA ASN A 76 -2.21 -13.61 -6.38
C ASN A 76 -3.61 -14.11 -5.96
N GLY A 77 -4.57 -13.19 -5.93
CA GLY A 77 -5.94 -13.47 -5.51
C GLY A 77 -6.17 -13.55 -4.00
N GLN A 78 -5.18 -13.20 -3.17
CA GLN A 78 -5.29 -13.26 -1.71
C GLN A 78 -5.58 -11.91 -1.06
N SER A 79 -5.61 -10.82 -1.84
CA SER A 79 -5.93 -9.47 -1.38
C SER A 79 -5.02 -8.93 -0.25
N VAL A 80 -3.80 -9.47 -0.14
CA VAL A 80 -2.79 -9.02 0.84
C VAL A 80 -1.43 -8.83 0.19
N SER A 81 -0.63 -7.93 0.78
CA SER A 81 0.80 -7.77 0.51
C SER A 81 1.50 -7.32 1.79
N TYR A 82 2.83 -7.36 1.82
CA TYR A 82 3.60 -6.96 2.99
C TYR A 82 4.77 -6.07 2.61
N ALA A 83 5.20 -5.23 3.54
CA ALA A 83 6.46 -4.52 3.45
C ALA A 83 7.10 -4.42 4.84
N VAL A 84 8.44 -4.46 4.88
CA VAL A 84 9.19 -4.13 6.09
C VAL A 84 9.98 -2.86 5.80
N LEU A 85 9.81 -1.89 6.68
CA LEU A 85 10.40 -0.56 6.59
C LEU A 85 11.47 -0.42 7.66
N GLN A 86 12.59 0.20 7.32
CA GLN A 86 13.62 0.60 8.29
C GLN A 86 13.94 2.07 8.13
N PHE A 87 13.99 2.76 9.26
CA PHE A 87 14.26 4.19 9.31
C PHE A 87 15.57 4.43 10.06
N PRO A 88 16.50 5.25 9.53
CA PRO A 88 17.55 5.83 10.35
C PRO A 88 16.91 6.78 11.39
N PRO A 89 17.63 7.17 12.45
CA PRO A 89 17.18 8.24 13.33
C PRO A 89 16.77 9.48 12.53
N ALA A 90 15.58 10.03 12.81
CA ALA A 90 14.96 11.13 12.07
C ALA A 90 14.72 10.89 10.57
N GLY A 91 14.80 9.64 10.10
CA GLY A 91 14.45 9.26 8.74
C GLY A 91 12.96 9.44 8.48
N VAL A 92 12.61 9.81 7.24
CA VAL A 92 11.24 10.08 6.83
C VAL A 92 10.87 9.21 5.63
N ASN A 93 9.68 8.60 5.70
CA ASN A 93 8.98 8.13 4.51
C ASN A 93 8.08 9.29 4.04
N PRO A 94 8.34 9.93 2.89
CA PRO A 94 7.62 11.12 2.48
C PRO A 94 6.10 10.89 2.36
N PRO A 95 5.28 11.95 2.39
CA PRO A 95 3.84 11.84 2.12
C PRO A 95 3.58 11.12 0.79
N HIS A 96 2.76 10.08 0.83
CA HIS A 96 2.38 9.25 -0.32
C HIS A 96 0.99 8.66 -0.09
N THR A 97 0.45 7.92 -1.06
CA THR A 97 -0.86 7.26 -0.95
C THR A 97 -0.79 5.84 -1.52
N HIS A 98 -1.67 4.97 -1.02
CA HIS A 98 -1.94 3.66 -1.61
C HIS A 98 -3.31 3.67 -2.27
N PRO A 99 -3.43 3.92 -3.59
CA PRO A 99 -4.72 4.17 -4.23
C PRO A 99 -5.69 2.98 -4.19
N ARG A 100 -5.20 1.77 -3.89
CA ARG A 100 -5.96 0.52 -3.95
C ARG A 100 -6.02 -0.27 -2.64
N ALA A 101 -5.28 0.12 -1.61
CA ALA A 101 -5.18 -0.64 -0.36
C ALA A 101 -5.18 0.27 0.87
N ALA A 102 -5.69 -0.25 1.99
CA ALA A 102 -5.39 0.29 3.31
C ALA A 102 -4.05 -0.30 3.79
N GLU A 103 -3.38 0.39 4.72
CA GLU A 103 -2.17 -0.10 5.36
C GLU A 103 -2.44 -0.32 6.86
N LEU A 104 -1.98 -1.45 7.39
CA LEU A 104 -1.93 -1.73 8.83
C LEU A 104 -0.47 -1.85 9.22
N LEU A 105 0.03 -0.85 9.94
CA LEU A 105 1.43 -0.75 10.33
C LEU A 105 1.58 -1.15 11.79
N ILE A 106 2.63 -1.93 12.09
CA ILE A 106 3.06 -2.25 13.45
C ILE A 106 4.52 -1.82 13.64
N VAL A 107 4.84 -1.22 14.79
CA VAL A 107 6.23 -0.93 15.16
C VAL A 107 6.84 -2.15 15.83
N LEU A 108 7.89 -2.70 15.25
CA LEU A 108 8.61 -3.84 15.82
C LEU A 108 9.75 -3.42 16.75
N PHE A 109 10.43 -2.30 16.43
CA PHE A 109 11.56 -1.78 17.20
C PHE A 109 11.57 -0.24 17.18
N GLY A 110 11.89 0.39 18.30
CA GLY A 110 12.00 1.83 18.45
C GLY A 110 10.66 2.57 18.53
N THR A 111 10.63 3.80 18.03
CA THR A 111 9.45 4.68 18.03
C THR A 111 9.28 5.34 16.67
N LEU A 112 8.04 5.52 16.22
CA LEU A 112 7.73 6.14 14.92
C LEU A 112 6.59 7.14 15.06
N GLU A 113 6.79 8.36 14.58
CA GLU A 113 5.67 9.29 14.37
C GLU A 113 5.00 8.96 13.03
N VAL A 114 3.69 8.73 13.08
CA VAL A 114 2.87 8.41 11.92
C VAL A 114 1.70 9.36 11.81
N GLY A 115 1.12 9.47 10.62
CA GLY A 115 -0.16 10.15 10.44
C GLY A 115 -0.65 10.15 9.00
N PHE A 116 -1.93 10.46 8.83
CA PHE A 116 -2.56 10.68 7.52
C PHE A 116 -3.39 11.96 7.54
N VAL A 117 -3.69 12.48 6.35
CA VAL A 117 -4.56 13.64 6.17
C VAL A 117 -5.85 13.19 5.50
N ASP A 118 -7.00 13.51 6.10
CA ASP A 118 -8.29 13.16 5.51
C ASP A 118 -8.69 14.10 4.36
N THR A 119 -9.80 13.79 3.69
CA THR A 119 -10.33 14.61 2.58
C THR A 119 -10.86 15.98 3.02
N LYS A 120 -10.89 16.26 4.32
CA LYS A 120 -11.20 17.58 4.90
C LYS A 120 -9.93 18.34 5.30
N ASN A 121 -8.75 17.83 4.94
CA ASN A 121 -7.45 18.37 5.30
C ASN A 121 -7.17 18.38 6.81
N VAL A 122 -7.77 17.43 7.56
CA VAL A 122 -7.48 17.23 8.97
C VAL A 122 -6.35 16.23 9.11
N LEU A 123 -5.30 16.60 9.85
CA LEU A 123 -4.19 15.71 10.21
C LEU A 123 -4.60 14.84 11.41
N PHE A 124 -4.39 13.54 11.26
CA PHE A 124 -4.46 12.56 12.35
C PHE A 124 -3.05 11.98 12.52
N ASN A 125 -2.40 12.22 13.65
CA ASN A 125 -1.05 11.71 13.92
C ASN A 125 -0.92 11.10 15.31
N GLN A 126 0.11 10.27 15.49
CA GLN A 126 0.43 9.63 16.76
C GLN A 126 1.92 9.22 16.77
N THR A 127 2.54 9.30 17.96
CA THR A 127 3.82 8.62 18.22
C THR A 127 3.55 7.19 18.66
N LEU A 128 4.00 6.22 17.87
CA LEU A 128 3.91 4.79 18.14
C LEU A 128 5.18 4.29 18.83
N HIS A 129 5.02 3.32 19.72
CA HIS A 129 6.08 2.55 20.37
C HIS A 129 6.03 1.09 19.92
N GLU A 130 7.02 0.30 20.31
CA GLU A 130 7.07 -1.14 20.01
C GLU A 130 5.77 -1.86 20.39
N GLY A 131 5.19 -2.58 19.45
CA GLY A 131 3.92 -3.30 19.59
C GLY A 131 2.68 -2.47 19.23
N ASP A 132 2.78 -1.13 19.13
CA ASP A 132 1.66 -0.29 18.72
C ASP A 132 1.33 -0.52 17.23
N ILE A 133 0.03 -0.44 16.92
CA ILE A 133 -0.51 -0.59 15.57
C ILE A 133 -1.25 0.68 15.15
N PHE A 134 -1.10 1.06 13.88
CA PHE A 134 -1.81 2.19 13.28
C PHE A 134 -2.37 1.83 11.90
N VAL A 135 -3.59 2.28 11.60
CA VAL A 135 -4.26 2.03 10.32
C VAL A 135 -4.26 3.29 9.46
N PHE A 136 -3.82 3.14 8.21
CA PHE A 136 -3.98 4.16 7.17
C PHE A 136 -5.17 3.76 6.28
N PRO A 137 -6.24 4.57 6.24
CA PRO A 137 -7.38 4.27 5.38
C PRO A 137 -6.99 4.20 3.90
N LYS A 138 -7.71 3.40 3.14
CA LYS A 138 -7.44 3.21 1.71
C LYS A 138 -7.40 4.54 0.95
N GLY A 139 -6.31 4.78 0.24
CA GLY A 139 -6.13 5.96 -0.61
C GLY A 139 -5.80 7.26 0.14
N LEU A 140 -5.63 7.21 1.46
CA LEU A 140 -5.13 8.32 2.28
C LEU A 140 -3.65 8.15 2.61
#